data_AF-A0A2G9TBX2-F1
#
_entry.id   AF-A0A2G9TBX2-F1
#
_cell.length_a   1.000
_cell.length_b   1.000
_cell.length_c   1.000
_cell.angle_alpha   90.00
_cell.angle_beta   90.00
_cell.angle_gamma   90.00
#
_symmetry.space_group_name_H-M   'P 1'
#
loop_
_entity.id
_entity.type
_entity.pdbx_description
1 polymer ?
#
loop_
_entity_poly.entity_id
_entity_poly.type
_entity_poly.pdbx_seq_one_letter_code
_entity_poly.pdbx_strand_id
1 'polypeptide(L)'
;MKSFLVVFQLLNIHLVLFAAQNVSSAKKKVIVGIAATEHVMSSNIGWSISGGSIGMAFDKIKEEYNFSDFEFSFLVEYTECDRVKTVGVGIEFMMRQKADVVIGPPCPD
;
A
#
# COMPACT_ATOMS: atom_id res chain seq x y z
N MET A 1 -27.52 46.74 21.80
CA MET A 1 -26.07 46.44 21.92
C MET A 1 -25.73 44.98 22.22
N LYS A 2 -26.48 44.26 23.08
CA LYS A 2 -26.16 42.85 23.43
C LYS A 2 -26.29 41.87 22.25
N SER A 3 -27.28 42.01 21.38
CA SER A 3 -27.45 41.12 20.21
C SER A 3 -26.32 41.21 19.19
N PHE A 4 -25.63 42.35 19.08
CA PHE A 4 -24.55 42.55 18.11
C PHE A 4 -23.27 41.79 18.55
N LEU A 5 -23.04 41.71 19.86
CA LEU A 5 -21.89 41.00 20.44
C LEU A 5 -22.01 39.48 20.28
N VAL A 6 -23.23 38.93 20.42
CA VAL A 6 -23.52 37.50 20.27
C VAL A 6 -23.32 37.03 18.83
N VAL A 7 -23.75 37.82 17.85
CA VAL A 7 -23.54 37.51 16.42
C VAL A 7 -22.05 37.49 16.07
N PHE A 8 -21.27 38.42 16.63
CA PHE A 8 -19.83 38.47 16.41
C PHE A 8 -19.08 37.28 17.03
N GLN A 9 -19.52 36.79 18.20
CA GLN A 9 -18.95 35.58 18.81
C GLN A 9 -19.30 34.31 18.04
N LEU A 10 -20.55 34.16 17.57
CA LEU A 10 -20.97 33.00 16.77
C LEU A 10 -20.25 32.94 15.42
N LEU A 11 -20.01 34.08 14.78
CA LEU A 11 -19.26 34.16 13.52
C LEU A 11 -17.80 33.71 13.70
N ASN A 12 -17.17 34.08 14.81
CA ASN A 12 -15.81 33.64 15.15
C ASN A 12 -15.74 32.14 15.46
N ILE A 13 -16.74 31.56 16.14
CA ILE A 13 -16.79 30.12 16.41
C ILE A 13 -16.90 29.31 15.11
N HIS A 14 -17.74 29.75 14.16
CA HIS A 14 -17.81 29.11 12.84
C HIS A 14 -16.51 29.23 12.05
N LEU A 15 -15.82 30.37 12.11
CA LEU A 15 -14.55 30.58 11.43
C LEU A 15 -13.43 29.65 11.98
N VAL A 16 -13.39 29.45 13.30
CA VAL A 16 -12.42 28.56 13.97
C VAL A 16 -12.69 27.09 13.63
N LEU A 17 -13.96 26.67 13.55
CA LEU A 17 -14.34 25.32 13.13
C LEU A 17 -13.96 25.02 11.68
N PHE A 18 -14.07 25.99 10.77
CA PHE A 18 -13.65 25.84 9.37
C PHE A 18 -12.13 25.72 9.21
N ALA A 19 -11.33 26.41 10.02
CA ALA A 19 -9.87 26.34 9.96
C ALA A 19 -9.30 24.99 10.45
N ALA A 20 -10.05 24.20 11.22
CA ALA A 20 -9.59 22.93 11.77
C ALA A 20 -9.75 21.71 10.82
N GLN A 21 -10.39 21.85 9.66
CA GLN A 21 -10.79 20.71 8.82
C GLN A 21 -9.73 20.23 7.80
N ASN A 22 -8.53 20.80 7.76
CA ASN A 22 -7.55 20.49 6.71
C ASN A 22 -6.24 19.85 7.20
N VAL A 23 -6.32 18.99 8.22
CA VAL A 23 -5.26 18.00 8.46
C VAL A 23 -5.52 16.81 7.53
N SER A 24 -5.14 16.95 6.26
CA SER A 24 -5.00 15.78 5.38
C SER A 24 -3.84 14.95 5.95
N SER A 25 -4.17 13.87 6.65
CA SER A 25 -3.15 12.94 7.16
C SER A 25 -2.36 12.40 5.97
N ALA A 26 -1.05 12.62 5.96
CA ALA A 26 -0.19 12.05 4.93
C ALA A 26 -0.39 10.52 4.91
N LYS A 27 -0.69 9.96 3.73
CA LYS A 27 -0.89 8.52 3.57
C LYS A 27 0.37 7.79 3.97
N LYS A 28 0.23 6.71 4.73
CA LYS A 28 1.34 5.84 5.09
C LYS A 28 1.67 4.95 3.89
N LYS A 29 2.88 5.12 3.36
CA LYS A 29 3.37 4.25 2.29
C LYS A 29 3.72 2.87 2.85
N VAL A 30 3.29 1.82 2.17
CA VAL A 30 3.62 0.42 2.45
C VAL A 30 4.24 -0.18 1.19
N ILE A 31 5.45 -0.71 1.30
CA ILE A 31 6.21 -1.32 0.21
C ILE A 31 6.14 -2.83 0.34
N VAL A 32 5.60 -3.50 -0.67
CA VAL A 32 5.43 -4.95 -0.74
C VAL A 32 6.39 -5.51 -1.79
N GLY A 33 7.37 -6.29 -1.35
CA GLY A 33 8.23 -7.06 -2.25
C GLY A 33 7.58 -8.39 -2.61
N ILE A 34 7.57 -8.74 -3.89
CA ILE A 34 7.00 -9.98 -4.42
C ILE A 34 8.09 -10.72 -5.19
N ALA A 35 8.50 -11.87 -4.66
CA ALA A 35 9.39 -12.80 -5.33
C ALA A 35 8.55 -13.77 -6.17
N ALA A 36 8.36 -13.46 -7.45
CA ALA A 36 7.53 -14.23 -8.36
C ALA A 36 8.31 -15.32 -9.11
N THR A 37 7.57 -16.20 -9.79
CA THR A 37 8.06 -17.16 -10.77
C THR A 37 7.15 -17.09 -11.99
N GLU A 38 7.74 -16.99 -13.18
CA GLU A 38 7.00 -16.80 -14.43
C GLU A 38 7.15 -18.00 -15.36
N HIS A 39 8.37 -18.50 -15.50
CA HIS A 39 8.71 -19.48 -16.53
C HIS A 39 8.89 -20.90 -15.98
N VAL A 40 9.20 -21.02 -14.69
CA VAL A 40 9.24 -22.30 -13.99
C VAL A 40 7.91 -22.58 -13.28
N MET A 41 7.56 -23.85 -13.16
CA MET A 41 6.38 -24.31 -12.42
C MET A 41 5.05 -23.70 -12.87
N SER A 42 4.85 -23.51 -14.17
CA SER A 42 3.61 -22.94 -14.72
C SER A 42 2.32 -23.70 -14.35
N SER A 43 2.43 -24.97 -13.92
CA SER A 43 1.34 -25.77 -13.37
C SER A 43 0.97 -25.44 -11.92
N ASN A 44 1.84 -24.75 -11.18
CA ASN A 44 1.71 -24.53 -9.73
C ASN A 44 1.64 -23.04 -9.38
N ILE A 45 2.41 -22.21 -10.07
CA ILE A 45 2.49 -20.76 -9.85
C ILE A 45 2.25 -20.06 -11.18
N GLY A 46 1.17 -19.27 -11.26
CA GLY A 46 0.74 -18.59 -12.47
C GLY A 46 0.85 -17.08 -12.36
N TRP A 47 2.05 -16.53 -12.14
CA TRP A 47 2.19 -15.08 -11.93
C TRP A 47 1.66 -14.24 -13.10
N SER A 48 1.96 -14.59 -14.35
CA SER A 48 1.42 -13.87 -15.53
C SER A 48 -0.10 -13.83 -15.60
N ILE A 49 -0.78 -14.86 -15.11
CA ILE A 49 -2.24 -14.96 -15.20
C ILE A 49 -2.95 -14.44 -13.95
N SER A 50 -2.29 -14.46 -12.78
CA SER A 50 -2.92 -14.08 -11.50
C SER A 50 -2.33 -12.82 -10.87
N GLY A 51 -1.14 -12.37 -11.24
CA GLY A 51 -0.44 -11.25 -10.60
C GLY A 51 -1.25 -9.94 -10.63
N GLY A 52 -1.98 -9.70 -11.74
CA GLY A 52 -2.86 -8.55 -11.88
C GLY A 52 -4.03 -8.51 -10.87
N SER A 53 -4.42 -9.67 -10.32
CA SER A 53 -5.50 -9.74 -9.33
C SER A 53 -5.16 -9.06 -8.00
N ILE A 54 -3.87 -8.86 -7.70
CA ILE A 54 -3.42 -8.18 -6.49
C ILE A 54 -3.93 -6.74 -6.49
N GLY A 55 -3.73 -5.99 -7.58
CA GLY A 55 -4.23 -4.62 -7.70
C GLY A 55 -5.75 -4.55 -7.55
N MET A 56 -6.48 -5.48 -8.19
CA MET A 56 -7.94 -5.55 -8.09
C MET A 56 -8.41 -5.81 -6.66
N ALA A 57 -7.76 -6.73 -5.93
CA ALA A 57 -8.08 -7.00 -4.54
C ALA A 57 -7.85 -5.76 -3.66
N PHE A 58 -6.77 -5.02 -3.89
CA PHE A 58 -6.50 -3.77 -3.15
C PHE A 58 -7.50 -2.67 -3.47
N ASP A 59 -7.90 -2.51 -4.73
CA ASP A 59 -8.92 -1.55 -5.12
C ASP A 59 -10.26 -1.88 -4.44
N LYS A 60 -10.61 -3.17 -4.37
CA LYS A 60 -11.79 -3.63 -3.65
C LYS A 60 -11.73 -3.35 -2.15
N ILE A 61 -10.59 -3.61 -1.51
CA ILE A 61 -10.39 -3.31 -0.07
C ILE A 61 -10.50 -1.81 0.21
N LYS A 62 -9.93 -0.96 -0.67
CA LYS A 62 -10.02 0.50 -0.55
C LYS A 62 -11.47 0.96 -0.61
N GLU A 63 -12.24 0.43 -1.56
CA GLU A 63 -13.66 0.76 -1.73
C GLU A 63 -14.51 0.30 -0.54
N GLU A 64 -14.38 -0.95 -0.11
CA GLU A 64 -15.26 -1.55 0.90
C GLU A 64 -14.98 -1.07 2.34
N TYR A 65 -13.71 -0.83 2.66
CA TYR A 65 -13.29 -0.56 4.04
C TYR A 65 -12.80 0.88 4.24
N ASN A 66 -12.98 1.77 3.26
CA ASN A 66 -12.44 3.13 3.26
C ASN A 66 -10.93 3.14 3.63
N PHE A 67 -10.18 2.22 3.03
CA PHE A 67 -8.76 1.96 3.34
C PHE A 67 -7.84 3.02 2.68
N SER A 68 -8.11 4.30 2.93
CA SER A 68 -7.50 5.45 2.25
C SER A 68 -6.27 6.02 2.95
N ASP A 69 -6.02 5.60 4.19
CA ASP A 69 -4.87 6.00 5.01
C ASP A 69 -3.53 5.42 4.53
N PHE A 70 -3.58 4.41 3.66
CA PHE A 70 -2.40 3.69 3.18
C PHE A 70 -2.24 3.81 1.66
N GLU A 71 -0.98 3.86 1.23
CA GLU A 71 -0.58 3.81 -0.18
C GLU A 71 0.37 2.62 -0.39
N PHE A 72 -0.03 1.66 -1.21
CA PHE A 72 0.77 0.47 -1.48
C PHE A 72 1.63 0.65 -2.72
N SER A 73 2.88 0.20 -2.63
CA SER A 73 3.82 0.11 -3.74
C SER A 73 4.31 -1.34 -3.85
N PHE A 74 4.13 -1.96 -5.01
CA PHE A 74 4.54 -3.34 -5.25
C PHE A 74 5.84 -3.37 -6.03
N LEU A 75 6.80 -4.12 -5.52
CA LEU A 75 8.09 -4.39 -6.15
C LEU A 75 8.05 -5.87 -6.55
N VAL A 76 8.27 -6.17 -7.82
CA VAL A 76 8.13 -7.53 -8.34
C VAL A 76 9.44 -7.94 -8.96
N GLU A 77 10.01 -9.04 -8.48
CA GLU A 77 11.24 -9.63 -9.00
C GLU A 77 11.03 -11.12 -9.27
N TYR A 78 11.66 -11.63 -10.32
CA TYR A 78 11.49 -13.01 -10.77
C TYR A 78 12.65 -13.88 -10.30
N THR A 79 12.34 -14.83 -9.41
CA THR A 79 13.34 -15.73 -8.81
C THR A 79 13.53 -17.02 -9.61
N GLU A 80 12.51 -17.43 -10.35
CA GLU A 80 12.51 -18.66 -11.17
C GLU A 80 12.99 -19.91 -10.41
N CYS A 81 12.63 -20.00 -9.12
CA CYS A 81 13.05 -21.09 -8.22
C CYS A 81 14.57 -21.30 -8.13
N ASP A 82 15.36 -20.28 -8.47
CA ASP A 82 16.81 -20.30 -8.31
C ASP A 82 17.19 -19.76 -6.93
N ARG A 83 17.87 -20.59 -6.13
CA ARG A 83 18.23 -20.25 -4.74
C ARG A 83 19.13 -19.01 -4.66
N VAL A 84 20.06 -18.84 -5.60
CA VAL A 84 21.01 -17.73 -5.58
C VAL A 84 20.29 -16.42 -5.92
N LYS A 85 19.42 -16.44 -6.94
CA LYS A 85 18.57 -15.31 -7.30
C LYS A 85 17.63 -14.94 -6.16
N THR A 86 16.98 -15.91 -5.52
CA THR A 86 16.07 -15.66 -4.38
C THR A 86 16.78 -14.94 -3.24
N VAL A 87 17.99 -15.35 -2.88
CA VAL A 87 18.78 -14.64 -1.85
C VAL A 87 19.12 -13.22 -2.30
N GLY A 88 19.52 -13.04 -3.56
CA GLY A 88 19.80 -11.71 -4.12
C GLY A 88 18.59 -10.78 -4.08
N VAL A 89 17.43 -11.26 -4.51
CA VAL A 89 16.15 -10.54 -4.44
C VAL A 89 15.78 -10.22 -2.99
N GLY A 90 15.98 -11.16 -2.07
CA GLY A 90 15.76 -10.92 -0.64
C GLY A 90 16.61 -9.78 -0.09
N ILE A 91 17.90 -9.73 -0.43
CA ILE A 91 18.80 -8.63 -0.05
C ILE A 91 18.34 -7.31 -0.67
N GLU A 92 17.96 -7.32 -1.95
CA GLU A 92 17.48 -6.13 -2.66
C GLU A 92 16.22 -5.57 -1.98
N PHE A 93 15.21 -6.40 -1.72
CA PHE A 93 13.98 -6.00 -1.04
C PHE A 93 14.24 -5.50 0.39
N MET A 94 14.98 -6.27 1.19
CA MET A 94 15.12 -5.96 2.62
C MET A 94 16.10 -4.81 2.89
N MET A 95 17.24 -4.77 2.20
CA MET A 95 18.33 -3.87 2.54
C MET A 95 18.36 -2.60 1.69
N ARG A 96 17.94 -2.68 0.43
CA ARG A 96 18.06 -1.56 -0.52
C ARG A 96 16.73 -0.86 -0.73
N GLN A 97 15.71 -1.62 -1.09
CA GLN A 97 14.38 -1.10 -1.40
C GLN A 97 13.52 -0.92 -0.15
N LYS A 98 13.94 -1.51 0.98
CA LYS A 98 13.30 -1.39 2.31
C LYS A 98 11.82 -1.76 2.26
N ALA A 99 11.52 -2.91 1.66
CA ALA A 99 10.17 -3.47 1.67
C ALA A 99 9.69 -3.70 3.11
N ASP A 100 8.46 -3.31 3.41
CA ASP A 100 7.82 -3.52 4.71
C ASP A 100 7.36 -4.97 4.88
N VAL A 101 7.02 -5.62 3.77
CA VAL A 101 6.70 -7.04 3.73
C VAL A 101 7.25 -7.67 2.45
N VAL A 102 7.65 -8.93 2.55
CA VAL A 102 8.09 -9.74 1.40
C VAL A 102 7.21 -10.97 1.29
N ILE A 103 6.67 -11.20 0.09
CA ILE A 103 5.85 -12.34 -0.26
C ILE A 103 6.60 -13.16 -1.30
N GLY A 104 6.86 -14.42 -1.00
CA GLY A 104 7.45 -15.38 -1.94
C GLY A 104 6.75 -16.73 -1.77
N PRO A 105 6.14 -17.29 -2.82
CA PRO A 105 5.62 -18.64 -2.77
C PRO A 105 6.78 -19.64 -2.62
N PRO A 106 6.55 -20.80 -1.97
CA PRO A 106 7.55 -21.85 -1.92
C PRO A 106 7.77 -22.46 -3.31
N CYS A 107 9.02 -22.82 -3.60
CA CYS A 107 9.37 -23.71 -4.72
C CYS A 107 9.57 -25.13 -4.17
N PRO A 108 9.28 -26.19 -4.97
CA PRO A 108 9.62 -27.56 -4.64
C PRO A 108 11.16 -27.71 -4.61
N ASP A 109 11.61 -28.69 -3.83
CA ASP A 109 13.03 -28.94 -3.55
C ASP A 109 13.86 -29.36 -4.76
#